data_AF-G2ZJQ9-F1
#
_entry.id   AF-G2ZJQ9-F1
#
_cell.length_a   1.000
_cell.length_b   1.000
_cell.length_c   1.000
_cell.angle_alpha   90.00
_cell.angle_beta   90.00
_cell.angle_gamma   90.00
#
_symmetry.space_group_name_H-M   'P 1'
#
loop_
_entity.id
_entity.type
_entity.pdbx_description
1 polymer ?
#
loop_
_entity_poly.entity_id
_entity_poly.type
_entity_poly.pdbx_seq_one_letter_code
_entity_poly.pdbx_strand_id
1 'polypeptide(L)'
;MTIFDPRVLLAVVLALGLSYGTGRLQQHGADTKVFQAERTKAALDAARVQIKAVDEARIEEQRRTKKISEIADEATQQVAVARADARAAGAAADRLRERVSQLVAASRAADNSAAAGASAGQPGGDPLDVLVDVLSRTDGAAGQLGEYADKLKAAGLACERSYDALTGGAQ
;
A
#
# COMPACT_ATOMS: atom_id res chain seq x y z
N MET A 1 -32.17 41.27 84.51
CA MET A 1 -30.83 41.68 84.03
C MET A 1 -29.92 40.44 83.94
N THR A 2 -30.22 39.49 83.06
CA THR A 2 -29.47 38.21 82.90
C THR A 2 -28.73 38.10 81.56
N ILE A 3 -28.77 39.16 80.75
CA ILE A 3 -28.18 39.20 79.40
C ILE A 3 -26.66 39.46 79.43
N PHE A 4 -26.12 39.96 80.54
CA PHE A 4 -24.68 40.24 80.72
C PHE A 4 -23.92 39.15 81.51
N ASP A 5 -24.51 37.98 81.73
CA ASP A 5 -23.80 36.87 82.38
C ASP A 5 -22.74 36.29 81.42
N PRO A 6 -21.44 36.28 81.79
CA PRO A 6 -20.36 35.83 80.90
C PRO A 6 -20.53 34.38 80.42
N ARG A 7 -21.29 33.55 81.14
CA ARG A 7 -21.59 32.17 80.73
C ARG A 7 -22.57 32.11 79.56
N VAL A 8 -23.57 33.00 79.53
CA VAL A 8 -24.54 33.10 78.43
C VAL A 8 -23.84 33.61 77.18
N LEU A 9 -22.94 34.60 77.33
CA LEU A 9 -22.12 35.09 76.22
C LEU A 9 -21.19 34.01 75.66
N LEU A 10 -20.51 33.23 76.50
CA LEU A 10 -19.69 32.11 76.06
C LEU A 10 -20.48 31.03 75.32
N ALA A 11 -21.68 30.69 75.80
CA ALA A 11 -22.54 29.71 75.14
C ALA A 11 -22.99 30.19 73.74
N VAL A 12 -23.33 31.47 73.61
CA VAL A 12 -23.70 32.08 72.32
C VAL A 12 -22.52 32.09 71.36
N VAL A 13 -21.32 32.47 71.82
CA VAL A 13 -20.10 32.47 70.98
C VAL A 13 -19.74 31.04 70.54
N LEU A 14 -19.85 30.05 71.42
CA LEU A 14 -19.62 28.65 71.07
C LEU A 14 -20.65 28.12 70.06
N ALA A 15 -21.93 28.47 70.23
CA ALA A 15 -22.98 28.08 69.28
C ALA A 15 -22.76 28.72 67.89
N LEU A 16 -22.33 29.98 67.84
CA LEU A 16 -21.96 30.66 66.59
C LEU A 16 -20.71 30.05 65.96
N GLY A 17 -19.70 29.71 66.76
CA GLY A 17 -18.48 29.05 66.28
C GLY A 17 -18.75 27.65 65.72
N LEU A 18 -19.58 26.85 66.39
CA LEU A 18 -19.97 25.51 65.94
C LEU A 18 -20.81 25.55 64.67
N SER A 19 -21.81 26.44 64.59
CA SER A 19 -22.64 26.60 63.39
C SER A 19 -21.84 27.08 62.18
N TYR A 20 -20.90 28.01 62.37
CA TYR A 20 -19.99 28.45 61.32
C TYR A 20 -19.01 27.33 60.90
N GLY A 21 -18.47 26.59 61.86
CA GLY A 21 -17.53 25.48 61.60
C GLY A 21 -18.15 24.32 60.83
N THR A 22 -19.36 23.89 61.21
CA THR A 22 -20.07 22.82 60.49
C THR A 22 -20.52 23.26 59.10
N GLY A 23 -20.97 24.52 58.96
CA GLY A 23 -21.30 25.11 57.64
C GLY A 23 -20.10 25.14 56.69
N ARG A 24 -18.92 25.56 57.17
CA ARG A 24 -17.67 25.55 56.40
C ARG A 24 -17.28 24.15 55.92
N LEU A 25 -17.32 23.14 56.79
CA LEU A 25 -16.97 21.77 56.44
C LEU A 25 -17.93 21.19 55.38
N GLN A 26 -19.22 21.50 55.49
CA GLN A 26 -20.23 21.05 54.53
C GLN A 26 -20.07 21.73 53.17
N GLN A 27 -19.77 23.04 53.15
CA GLN A 27 -19.49 23.79 51.93
C GLN A 27 -18.21 23.28 51.24
N HIS A 28 -17.13 23.06 51.98
CA HIS A 28 -15.90 22.47 51.43
C HIS A 28 -16.15 21.09 50.79
N GLY A 29 -17.00 20.26 51.39
CA GLY A 29 -17.40 18.96 50.81
C GLY A 29 -18.26 19.10 49.54
N ALA A 30 -19.06 20.16 49.40
CA ALA A 30 -19.83 20.44 48.19
C ALA A 30 -18.94 21.01 47.07
N ASP A 31 -18.08 21.97 47.39
CA ASP A 31 -17.17 22.62 46.45
C ASP A 31 -16.18 21.62 45.83
N THR A 32 -15.64 20.71 46.65
CA THR A 32 -14.76 19.63 46.16
C THR A 32 -15.47 18.70 45.19
N LYS A 33 -16.73 18.33 45.44
CA LYS A 33 -17.54 17.50 44.53
C LYS A 33 -17.84 18.23 43.22
N VAL A 34 -18.19 19.51 43.29
CA VAL A 34 -18.45 20.33 42.09
C VAL A 34 -17.17 20.45 41.26
N PHE A 35 -16.04 20.77 41.89
CA PHE A 35 -14.75 20.87 41.21
C PHE A 35 -14.34 19.54 40.54
N GLN A 36 -14.52 18.40 41.22
CA GLN A 36 -14.24 17.08 40.64
C GLN A 36 -15.21 16.76 39.48
N ALA A 37 -16.49 17.13 39.60
CA ALA A 37 -17.47 16.93 38.53
C ALA A 37 -17.15 17.80 37.30
N GLU A 38 -16.70 19.04 37.49
CA GLU A 38 -16.26 19.92 36.39
C GLU A 38 -14.99 19.39 35.73
N ARG A 39 -14.01 18.93 36.50
CA ARG A 39 -12.78 18.33 35.95
C ARG A 39 -13.05 17.04 35.19
N THR A 40 -13.93 16.17 35.69
CA THR A 40 -14.29 14.93 34.99
C THR A 40 -15.06 15.21 33.70
N LYS A 41 -15.99 16.19 33.70
CA LYS A 41 -16.65 16.66 32.47
C LYS A 41 -15.64 17.21 31.47
N ALA A 42 -14.75 18.11 31.89
CA ALA A 42 -13.72 18.67 31.03
C ALA A 42 -12.78 17.58 30.45
N ALA A 43 -12.41 16.58 31.26
CA ALA A 43 -11.61 15.44 30.80
C ALA A 43 -12.37 14.56 29.80
N LEU A 44 -13.66 14.30 30.02
CA LEU A 44 -14.50 13.53 29.10
C LEU A 44 -14.72 14.26 27.78
N ASP A 45 -14.93 15.57 27.80
CA ASP A 45 -15.10 16.36 26.58
C ASP A 45 -13.79 16.44 25.79
N ALA A 46 -12.65 16.61 26.48
CA ALA A 46 -11.33 16.51 25.84
C ALA A 46 -11.11 15.12 25.20
N ALA A 47 -11.44 14.04 25.91
CA ALA A 47 -11.34 12.68 25.38
C ALA A 47 -12.25 12.46 24.17
N ARG A 48 -13.48 12.99 24.17
CA ARG A 48 -14.40 12.92 23.02
C ARG A 48 -13.86 13.64 21.80
N VAL A 49 -13.27 14.83 21.98
CA VAL A 49 -12.62 15.56 20.88
C VAL A 49 -11.46 14.76 20.29
N GLN A 50 -10.63 14.15 21.16
CA GLN A 50 -9.53 13.30 20.71
C GLN A 50 -10.02 12.06 19.96
N ILE A 51 -11.02 11.36 20.48
CA ILE A 51 -11.60 10.17 19.82
C ILE A 51 -12.13 10.54 18.44
N LYS A 52 -12.90 11.63 18.32
CA LYS A 52 -13.40 12.09 17.02
C LYS A 52 -12.28 12.38 16.02
N ALA A 53 -11.24 13.10 16.45
CA ALA A 53 -10.10 13.40 15.60
C ALA A 53 -9.35 12.12 15.14
N VAL A 54 -9.23 11.13 16.03
CA VAL A 54 -8.64 9.83 15.68
C VAL A 54 -9.54 9.05 14.72
N ASP A 55 -10.85 9.00 14.96
CA ASP A 55 -11.79 8.29 14.09
C ASP A 55 -11.80 8.87 12.68
N GLU A 56 -11.82 10.20 12.55
CA GLU A 56 -11.71 10.88 11.25
C GLU A 56 -10.39 10.54 10.53
N ALA A 57 -9.27 10.54 11.26
CA ALA A 57 -7.97 10.13 10.71
C ALA A 57 -7.97 8.65 10.27
N ARG A 58 -8.59 7.75 11.05
CA ARG A 58 -8.70 6.32 10.71
C ARG A 58 -9.56 6.08 9.49
N ILE A 59 -10.65 6.81 9.31
CA ILE A 59 -11.49 6.72 8.11
C ILE A 59 -10.66 7.10 6.87
N GLU A 60 -9.88 8.19 6.96
CA GLU A 60 -9.05 8.64 5.85
C GLU A 60 -7.90 7.65 5.55
N GLU A 61 -7.25 7.11 6.58
CA GLU A 61 -6.25 6.04 6.43
C GLU A 61 -6.84 4.79 5.75
N GLN A 62 -8.04 4.36 6.16
CA GLN A 62 -8.74 3.23 5.55
C GLN A 62 -9.08 3.50 4.09
N ARG A 63 -9.56 4.72 3.77
CA ARG A 63 -9.84 5.13 2.40
C ARG A 63 -8.59 5.06 1.52
N ARG A 64 -7.46 5.59 1.99
CA ARG A 64 -6.17 5.56 1.27
C ARG A 64 -5.65 4.14 1.11
N THR A 65 -5.67 3.35 2.19
CA THR A 65 -5.20 1.96 2.17
C THR A 65 -6.01 1.12 1.20
N LYS A 66 -7.34 1.28 1.17
CA LYS A 66 -8.22 0.60 0.22
C LYS A 66 -7.85 0.94 -1.22
N LYS A 67 -7.64 2.22 -1.53
CA LYS A 67 -7.24 2.66 -2.88
C LYS A 67 -5.89 2.09 -3.30
N ILE A 68 -4.91 2.09 -2.41
CA ILE A 68 -3.59 1.51 -2.69
C ILE A 68 -3.70 0.00 -2.92
N SER A 69 -4.52 -0.71 -2.13
CA SER A 69 -4.77 -2.14 -2.33
C SER A 69 -5.38 -2.42 -3.71
N GLU A 70 -6.40 -1.65 -4.11
CA GLU A 70 -7.03 -1.78 -5.44
C GLU A 70 -6.00 -1.59 -6.56
N ILE A 71 -5.09 -0.61 -6.44
CA ILE A 71 -4.03 -0.36 -7.41
C ILE A 71 -3.01 -1.49 -7.45
N ALA A 72 -2.63 -2.03 -6.28
CA ALA A 72 -1.70 -3.16 -6.18
C ALA A 72 -2.28 -4.44 -6.81
N ASP A 73 -3.58 -4.69 -6.59
CA ASP A 73 -4.29 -5.82 -7.20
C ASP A 73 -4.35 -5.68 -8.73
N GLU A 74 -4.68 -4.50 -9.23
CA GLU A 74 -4.70 -4.22 -10.68
C GLU A 74 -3.31 -4.39 -11.30
N ALA A 75 -2.25 -3.87 -10.66
CA ALA A 75 -0.88 -4.03 -11.12
C ALA A 75 -0.47 -5.51 -11.17
N THR A 76 -0.88 -6.29 -10.17
CA THR A 76 -0.64 -7.74 -10.13
C THR A 76 -1.34 -8.44 -11.29
N GLN A 77 -2.58 -8.06 -11.61
CA GLN A 77 -3.30 -8.59 -12.75
C GLN A 77 -2.63 -8.23 -14.09
N GLN A 78 -2.18 -6.98 -14.26
CA GLN A 78 -1.46 -6.55 -15.46
C GLN A 78 -0.15 -7.35 -15.66
N VAL A 79 0.62 -7.57 -14.59
CA VAL A 79 1.81 -8.43 -14.64
C VAL A 79 1.47 -9.87 -15.01
N ALA A 80 0.35 -10.41 -14.50
CA ALA A 80 -0.09 -11.76 -14.83
C ALA A 80 -0.46 -11.89 -16.32
N VAL A 81 -1.14 -10.90 -16.89
CA VAL A 81 -1.46 -10.82 -18.32
C VAL A 81 -0.18 -10.73 -19.15
N ALA A 82 0.73 -9.81 -18.84
CA ALA A 82 2.00 -9.67 -19.55
C ALA A 82 2.83 -10.96 -19.52
N ARG A 83 2.84 -11.69 -18.39
CA ARG A 83 3.48 -13.02 -18.31
C ARG A 83 2.79 -14.07 -19.15
N ALA A 84 1.46 -14.04 -19.27
CA ALA A 84 0.74 -14.94 -20.16
C ALA A 84 1.07 -14.65 -21.63
N ASP A 85 1.09 -13.37 -22.01
CA ASP A 85 1.44 -12.92 -23.36
C ASP A 85 2.90 -13.28 -23.71
N ALA A 86 3.85 -13.06 -22.79
CA ALA A 86 5.24 -13.45 -22.97
C ALA A 86 5.39 -14.96 -23.19
N ARG A 87 4.64 -15.80 -22.46
CA ARG A 87 4.64 -17.25 -22.67
C ARG A 87 4.03 -17.63 -24.03
N ALA A 88 2.94 -16.99 -24.43
CA ALA A 88 2.33 -17.23 -25.73
C ALA A 88 3.26 -16.84 -26.88
N ALA A 89 3.95 -15.70 -26.76
CA ALA A 89 4.98 -15.25 -27.70
C ALA A 89 6.16 -16.22 -27.75
N GLY A 90 6.65 -16.69 -26.61
CA GLY A 90 7.71 -17.71 -26.54
C GLY A 90 7.32 -19.00 -27.26
N ALA A 91 6.11 -19.52 -27.00
CA ALA A 91 5.61 -20.71 -27.67
C ALA A 91 5.43 -20.52 -29.19
N ALA A 92 5.07 -19.31 -29.64
CA ALA A 92 5.00 -18.98 -31.05
C ALA A 92 6.39 -18.92 -31.70
N ALA A 93 7.37 -18.33 -31.01
CA ALA A 93 8.76 -18.27 -31.45
C ALA A 93 9.36 -19.67 -31.58
N ASP A 94 9.10 -20.57 -30.64
CA ASP A 94 9.60 -21.95 -30.68
C ASP A 94 9.00 -22.73 -31.87
N ARG A 95 7.69 -22.59 -32.12
CA ARG A 95 7.06 -23.17 -33.32
C ARG A 95 7.66 -22.60 -34.61
N LEU A 96 7.98 -21.31 -34.65
CA LEU A 96 8.62 -20.69 -35.80
C LEU A 96 10.03 -21.26 -36.02
N ARG A 97 10.84 -21.39 -34.96
CA ARG A 97 12.18 -22.00 -35.03
C ARG A 97 12.12 -23.44 -35.52
N GLU A 98 11.14 -24.21 -35.07
CA GLU A 98 10.92 -25.60 -35.54
C GLU A 98 10.54 -25.65 -37.03
N ARG A 99 9.65 -24.76 -37.48
CA ARG A 99 9.30 -24.67 -38.91
C ARG A 99 10.49 -24.26 -39.77
N VAL A 100 11.29 -23.32 -39.29
CA VAL A 100 12.51 -22.86 -39.98
C VAL A 100 13.52 -24.00 -40.06
N SER A 101 13.75 -24.76 -38.98
CA SER A 101 14.69 -25.90 -39.00
C SER A 101 14.22 -27.01 -39.95
N GLN A 102 12.92 -27.29 -40.00
CA GLN A 102 12.33 -28.22 -40.98
C GLN A 102 12.56 -27.74 -42.42
N LEU A 103 12.40 -26.45 -42.69
CA LEU A 103 12.61 -25.87 -44.02
C LEU A 103 14.07 -25.93 -44.46
N VAL A 104 15.00 -25.61 -43.55
CA VAL A 104 16.45 -25.71 -43.79
C VAL A 104 16.87 -27.15 -44.05
N ALA A 105 16.31 -28.12 -43.31
CA ALA A 105 16.59 -29.52 -43.54
C ALA A 105 16.03 -30.00 -44.90
N ALA A 106 14.84 -29.54 -45.28
CA ALA A 106 14.22 -29.86 -46.57
C ALA A 106 14.98 -29.25 -47.75
N SER A 107 15.46 -28.01 -47.65
CA SER A 107 16.27 -27.37 -48.70
C SER A 107 17.58 -28.13 -48.92
N ARG A 108 18.26 -28.52 -47.84
CA ARG A 108 19.47 -29.35 -47.92
C ARG A 108 19.22 -30.72 -48.54
N ALA A 109 18.10 -31.36 -48.22
CA ALA A 109 17.73 -32.63 -48.84
C ALA A 109 17.46 -32.48 -50.34
N ALA A 110 16.90 -31.35 -50.79
CA ALA A 110 16.68 -31.04 -52.20
C ALA A 110 18.00 -30.71 -52.94
N ASP A 111 18.88 -29.92 -52.34
CA ASP A 111 20.18 -29.55 -52.93
C ASP A 111 21.15 -30.74 -53.03
N ASN A 112 21.05 -31.71 -52.12
CA ASN A 112 21.78 -32.99 -52.19
C ASN A 112 21.36 -33.87 -53.38
N SER A 113 20.28 -33.54 -54.10
CA SER A 113 19.94 -34.20 -55.37
C SER A 113 20.66 -33.62 -56.59
N ALA A 114 21.31 -32.46 -56.45
CA ALA A 114 21.97 -31.74 -57.55
C ALA A 114 23.49 -31.50 -57.34
N ALA A 115 24.05 -31.71 -56.14
CA ALA A 115 25.46 -31.46 -55.88
C ALA A 115 26.17 -32.61 -55.15
N ALA A 116 26.72 -33.55 -55.92
CA ALA A 116 27.94 -34.22 -55.51
C ALA A 116 29.06 -33.18 -55.49
N GLY A 117 29.47 -32.64 -54.33
CA GLY A 117 30.68 -31.82 -54.32
C GLY A 117 31.03 -30.87 -53.16
N ALA A 118 30.28 -30.77 -52.06
CA ALA A 118 30.71 -29.91 -50.94
C ALA A 118 30.83 -30.71 -49.64
N SER A 119 32.07 -30.86 -49.18
CA SER A 119 32.45 -31.60 -47.97
C SER A 119 31.91 -30.95 -46.70
N ALA A 120 31.36 -31.78 -45.81
CA ALA A 120 31.12 -31.43 -44.41
C ALA A 120 32.46 -31.10 -43.72
N GLY A 121 32.72 -29.83 -43.42
CA GLY A 121 33.89 -29.46 -42.61
C GLY A 121 34.51 -28.08 -42.79
N GLN A 122 34.06 -27.25 -43.74
CA GLN A 122 34.65 -25.91 -43.90
C GLN A 122 33.96 -24.89 -42.95
N PRO A 123 34.70 -24.13 -42.12
CA PRO A 123 34.15 -23.04 -41.34
C PRO A 123 33.87 -21.86 -42.27
N GLY A 124 32.67 -21.90 -42.83
CA GLY A 124 32.05 -20.92 -43.70
C GLY A 124 30.60 -21.37 -43.84
N GLY A 125 29.88 -21.29 -42.72
CA GLY A 125 28.53 -21.82 -42.58
C GLY A 125 27.64 -21.31 -43.70
N ASP A 126 26.78 -22.20 -44.19
CA ASP A 126 25.70 -21.89 -45.13
C ASP A 126 25.09 -20.52 -44.74
N PRO A 127 24.97 -19.54 -45.66
CA PRO A 127 24.39 -18.24 -45.35
C PRO A 127 23.01 -18.34 -44.69
N LEU A 128 22.29 -19.44 -44.91
CA LEU A 128 21.05 -19.79 -44.20
C LEU A 128 21.26 -20.01 -42.69
N ASP A 129 22.35 -20.66 -42.27
CA ASP A 129 22.66 -20.91 -40.84
C ASP A 129 22.91 -19.60 -40.09
N VAL A 130 23.61 -18.66 -40.73
CA VAL A 130 23.86 -17.33 -40.14
C VAL A 130 22.55 -16.57 -39.93
N LEU A 131 21.63 -16.62 -40.90
CA LEU A 131 20.31 -16.00 -40.77
C LEU A 131 19.48 -16.63 -39.64
N VAL A 132 19.54 -17.96 -39.49
CA VAL A 132 18.84 -18.67 -38.41
C VAL A 132 19.42 -18.33 -37.04
N ASP A 133 20.75 -18.27 -36.90
CA ASP A 133 21.41 -17.86 -35.65
C ASP A 133 21.04 -16.42 -35.27
N VAL A 134 21.15 -15.49 -36.23
CA VAL A 134 20.78 -14.08 -36.00
C VAL A 134 19.33 -13.97 -35.59
N LEU A 135 18.40 -14.61 -36.30
CA LEU A 135 16.97 -14.61 -35.95
C LEU A 135 16.74 -15.12 -34.53
N SER A 136 17.35 -16.25 -34.17
CA SER A 136 17.20 -16.85 -32.84
C SER A 136 17.69 -15.91 -31.74
N ARG A 137 18.85 -15.29 -31.93
CA ARG A 137 19.45 -14.35 -30.97
C ARG A 137 18.66 -13.06 -30.86
N THR A 138 18.21 -12.49 -31.98
CA THR A 138 17.45 -11.24 -31.98
C THR A 138 16.08 -11.42 -31.36
N ASP A 139 15.39 -12.53 -31.67
CA ASP A 139 14.08 -12.83 -31.09
C ASP A 139 14.19 -13.10 -29.59
N GLY A 140 15.20 -13.87 -29.16
CA GLY A 140 15.46 -14.11 -27.73
C GLY A 140 15.78 -12.82 -26.96
N ALA A 141 16.59 -11.92 -27.54
CA ALA A 141 16.88 -10.63 -26.94
C ALA A 141 15.64 -9.71 -26.89
N ALA A 142 14.83 -9.69 -27.95
CA ALA A 142 13.58 -8.94 -27.98
C ALA A 142 12.59 -9.42 -26.92
N GLY A 143 12.48 -10.74 -26.71
CA GLY A 143 11.65 -11.33 -25.66
C GLY A 143 12.08 -10.90 -24.25
N GLN A 144 13.38 -10.93 -23.96
CA GLN A 144 13.92 -10.48 -22.66
C GLN A 144 13.68 -8.98 -22.42
N LEU A 145 13.88 -8.16 -23.45
CA LEU A 145 13.60 -6.73 -23.39
C LEU A 145 12.11 -6.45 -23.18
N GLY A 146 11.23 -7.19 -23.86
CA GLY A 146 9.78 -7.11 -23.68
C GLY A 146 9.37 -7.43 -22.23
N GLU A 147 9.85 -8.54 -21.68
CA GLU A 147 9.55 -8.93 -20.30
C GLU A 147 10.03 -7.88 -19.28
N TYR A 148 11.21 -7.31 -19.51
CA TYR A 148 11.73 -6.23 -18.66
C TYR A 148 10.89 -4.95 -18.78
N ALA A 149 10.53 -4.55 -20.00
CA ALA A 149 9.72 -3.38 -20.25
C ALA A 149 8.32 -3.50 -19.63
N ASP A 150 7.69 -4.67 -19.73
CA ASP A 150 6.38 -4.92 -19.12
C ASP A 150 6.41 -4.82 -17.59
N LYS A 151 7.48 -5.34 -16.95
CA LYS A 151 7.69 -5.20 -15.51
C LYS A 151 7.84 -3.73 -15.10
N LEU A 152 8.66 -2.97 -15.84
CA LEU A 152 8.86 -1.55 -15.57
C LEU A 152 7.58 -0.75 -15.77
N LYS A 153 6.84 -1.03 -16.84
CA LYS A 153 5.57 -0.36 -17.14
C LYS A 153 4.55 -0.61 -16.05
N ALA A 154 4.36 -1.86 -15.63
CA ALA A 154 3.42 -2.20 -14.57
C ALA A 154 3.79 -1.52 -13.23
N ALA A 155 5.08 -1.55 -12.86
CA ALA A 155 5.56 -0.89 -11.66
C ALA A 155 5.39 0.63 -11.72
N GLY A 156 5.75 1.26 -12.85
CA GLY A 156 5.63 2.70 -13.05
C GLY A 156 4.18 3.19 -12.97
N LEU A 157 3.26 2.52 -13.66
CA LEU A 157 1.83 2.83 -13.61
C LEU A 157 1.25 2.65 -12.20
N ALA A 158 1.67 1.61 -11.47
CA ALA A 158 1.26 1.41 -10.09
C ALA A 158 1.75 2.54 -9.18
N CYS A 159 3.01 2.99 -9.34
CA CYS A 159 3.57 4.10 -8.59
C CYS A 159 2.83 5.41 -8.87
N GLU A 160 2.62 5.75 -10.14
CA GLU A 160 1.90 6.97 -10.55
C GLU A 160 0.48 6.99 -9.98
N ARG A 161 -0.28 5.92 -10.16
CA ARG A 161 -1.65 5.82 -9.63
C ARG A 161 -1.70 5.85 -8.12
N SER A 162 -0.73 5.24 -7.44
CA SER A 162 -0.65 5.27 -5.97
C SER A 162 -0.38 6.69 -5.47
N TYR A 163 0.51 7.42 -6.16
CA TYR A 163 0.77 8.82 -5.87
C TYR A 163 -0.49 9.68 -6.08
N ASP A 164 -1.18 9.49 -7.20
CA ASP A 164 -2.43 10.21 -7.49
C ASP A 164 -3.52 9.88 -6.46
N ALA A 165 -3.64 8.63 -6.02
CA ALA A 165 -4.60 8.23 -4.99
C ALA A 165 -4.32 8.88 -3.62
N LEU A 166 -3.04 9.15 -3.32
CA LEU A 166 -2.60 9.79 -2.08
C LEU A 166 -2.69 11.32 -2.15
N THR A 167 -2.50 11.92 -3.33
CA THR A 167 -2.42 13.38 -3.50
C THR A 167 -3.69 14.00 -4.09
N GLY A 168 -4.40 13.29 -4.96
CA GLY A 168 -5.65 13.73 -5.60
C GLY A 168 -6.87 13.80 -4.66
N GLY A 169 -6.75 13.31 -3.43
CA GLY A 169 -7.74 13.51 -2.36
C GLY A 169 -7.56 14.79 -1.54
N ALA A 170 -6.59 15.64 -1.88
CA ALA A 170 -6.29 16.88 -1.18
C ALA A 170 -6.93 18.15 -1.81
N GLN A 171 -7.96 17.99 -2.63
CA GLN A 171 -8.74 19.08 -3.23
C GLN A 171 -10.17 19.08 -2.71
#